data_AF-A0A1D6LBF0-F1
#
_entry.id   AF-A0A1D6LBF0-F1
#
_cell.length_a   1.000
_cell.length_b   1.000
_cell.length_c   1.000
_cell.angle_alpha   90.00
_cell.angle_beta   90.00
_cell.angle_gamma   90.00
#
_symmetry.space_group_name_H-M   'P 1'
#
loop_
_entity.id
_entity.type
_entity.pdbx_description
1 polymer ?
#
loop_
_entity_poly.entity_id
_entity_poly.type
_entity_poly.pdbx_seq_one_letter_code
_entity_poly.pdbx_strand_id
1 'polypeptide(L)'
;MEADIAFRYEIPRTAQFLRDGAYTRVALQFPDEMLKDAAAVARALRRELASGGADSGVRVFVMADTAYNSCCVDEVGASHIDAQCVVHYGHACMSPTSNLPAFFVFGKAPLDVHACAGTLLECSRKSNKRILVLYGLEYAYALDDLRQTFMESCKSNSGNHEVQYAEVLCSVMSPSSSTTEENKIPQSSGPSCNGDISRNSESATFLNNRNGMECSSSTQKYSLAGMTWNISVEEKMEDYFIFWIGQDSSAFANIVLTFNKCEIGVFSSSSFYV
;
A
#
# COMPACT_ATOMS: atom_id res chain seq x y z
N MET A 1 19.64 -12.76 -11.43
CA MET A 1 19.80 -11.31 -11.16
C MET A 1 18.79 -10.49 -11.96
N GLU A 2 18.75 -10.58 -13.30
CA GLU A 2 17.82 -9.77 -14.10
C GLU A 2 16.35 -10.26 -14.09
N ALA A 3 16.13 -11.57 -14.15
CA ALA A 3 14.79 -12.16 -14.01
C ALA A 3 14.16 -11.86 -12.63
N ASP A 4 15.00 -11.72 -11.60
CA ASP A 4 14.59 -11.38 -10.24
C ASP A 4 14.10 -9.93 -10.13
N ILE A 5 14.79 -8.98 -10.78
CA ILE A 5 14.32 -7.59 -10.89
C ILE A 5 12.99 -7.51 -11.63
N ALA A 6 12.85 -8.19 -12.77
CA ALA A 6 11.63 -8.14 -13.57
C ALA A 6 10.40 -8.64 -12.79
N PHE A 7 10.56 -9.74 -12.05
CA PHE A 7 9.50 -10.32 -11.22
C PHE A 7 9.19 -9.46 -9.99
N ARG A 8 10.22 -9.07 -9.23
CA ARG A 8 10.07 -8.32 -7.98
C ARG A 8 9.49 -6.93 -8.20
N TYR A 9 9.90 -6.24 -9.26
CA TYR A 9 9.47 -4.88 -9.59
C TYR A 9 8.38 -4.82 -10.67
N GLU A 10 7.75 -5.97 -10.96
CA GLU A 10 6.60 -6.08 -11.89
C GLU A 10 6.81 -5.35 -13.23
N ILE A 11 8.02 -5.45 -13.79
CA ILE A 11 8.43 -4.67 -14.97
C ILE A 11 7.45 -4.81 -16.15
N PRO A 12 6.99 -6.02 -16.52
CA PRO A 12 6.03 -6.17 -17.63
C PRO A 12 4.69 -5.47 -17.37
N ARG A 13 4.17 -5.57 -16.14
CA ARG A 13 2.90 -4.95 -15.74
C ARG A 13 3.01 -3.43 -15.74
N THR A 14 4.13 -2.90 -15.23
CA THR A 14 4.45 -1.47 -15.29
C THR A 14 4.52 -0.99 -16.73
N ALA A 15 5.24 -1.71 -17.61
CA ALA A 15 5.35 -1.34 -19.02
C ALA A 15 3.98 -1.34 -19.74
N GLN A 16 3.14 -2.33 -19.46
CA GLN A 16 1.76 -2.37 -19.98
C GLN A 16 0.95 -1.16 -19.52
N PHE A 17 0.91 -0.88 -18.23
CA PHE A 17 0.21 0.29 -17.69
C PHE A 17 0.67 1.61 -18.35
N LEU A 18 1.98 1.76 -18.55
CA LEU A 18 2.53 2.97 -19.19
C LEU A 18 2.13 3.11 -20.66
N ARG A 19 2.07 1.99 -21.39
CA ARG A 19 1.59 1.96 -22.78
C ARG A 19 0.10 2.26 -22.87
N ASP A 20 -0.71 1.64 -22.02
CA ASP A 20 -2.17 1.81 -22.01
C ASP A 20 -2.56 3.25 -21.66
N GLY A 21 -1.80 3.91 -20.78
CA GLY A 21 -1.95 5.33 -20.45
C GLY A 21 -1.34 6.31 -21.45
N ALA A 22 -0.66 5.82 -22.50
CA ALA A 22 0.07 6.64 -23.48
C ALA A 22 1.02 7.69 -22.86
N TYR A 23 1.63 7.37 -21.72
CA TYR A 23 2.56 8.27 -21.03
C TYR A 23 3.91 8.32 -21.74
N THR A 24 4.51 9.50 -21.83
CA THR A 24 5.80 9.76 -22.49
C THR A 24 6.88 10.26 -21.54
N ARG A 25 6.52 10.80 -20.37
CA ARG A 25 7.44 11.21 -19.31
C ARG A 25 6.95 10.64 -17.98
N VAL A 26 7.74 9.76 -17.39
CA VAL A 26 7.34 8.99 -16.20
C VAL A 26 8.40 9.14 -15.11
N ALA A 27 7.95 9.53 -13.92
CA ALA A 27 8.79 9.56 -12.73
C ALA A 27 8.78 8.19 -12.03
N LEU A 28 9.95 7.72 -11.60
CA LEU A 28 10.11 6.52 -10.79
C LEU A 28 10.51 6.94 -9.39
N GLN A 29 9.64 6.68 -8.42
CA GLN A 29 9.85 6.97 -7.01
C GLN A 29 10.25 5.69 -6.27
N PHE A 30 11.37 5.70 -5.57
CA PHE A 30 11.83 4.58 -4.75
C PHE A 30 12.04 5.03 -3.31
N PRO A 31 11.72 4.20 -2.31
CA PRO A 31 12.18 4.41 -0.95
C PRO A 31 13.69 4.07 -0.86
N ASP A 32 14.33 4.55 0.20
CA ASP A 32 15.79 4.46 0.39
C ASP A 32 16.32 3.03 0.26
N GLU A 33 15.62 2.06 0.85
CA GLU A 33 15.98 0.65 0.85
C GLU A 33 15.96 0.00 -0.56
N MET A 34 15.26 0.62 -1.52
CA MET A 34 15.14 0.15 -2.91
C MET A 34 15.96 0.99 -3.90
N LEU A 35 16.57 2.10 -3.48
CA LEU A 35 17.37 2.96 -4.37
C LEU A 35 18.57 2.23 -5.00
N LYS A 36 19.14 1.26 -4.30
CA LYS A 36 20.23 0.40 -4.82
C LYS A 36 19.86 -0.31 -6.14
N ASP A 37 18.57 -0.58 -6.35
CA ASP A 37 18.06 -1.30 -7.51
C ASP A 37 17.51 -0.36 -8.59
N ALA A 38 17.34 0.94 -8.29
CA ALA A 38 16.66 1.90 -9.15
C ALA A 38 17.25 1.97 -10.57
N ALA A 39 18.57 1.95 -10.70
CA ALA A 39 19.23 1.96 -12.01
C ALA A 39 18.96 0.68 -12.81
N ALA A 40 18.90 -0.49 -12.14
CA ALA A 40 18.59 -1.77 -12.78
C ALA A 40 17.11 -1.83 -13.22
N VAL A 41 16.20 -1.39 -12.35
CA VAL A 41 14.76 -1.28 -12.63
C VAL A 41 14.51 -0.35 -13.82
N ALA A 42 15.11 0.83 -13.83
CA ALA A 42 14.97 1.77 -14.95
C ALA A 42 15.49 1.19 -16.28
N ARG A 43 16.61 0.45 -16.27
CA ARG A 43 17.12 -0.23 -17.47
C ARG A 43 16.21 -1.38 -17.93
N ALA A 44 15.69 -2.17 -16.99
CA ALA A 44 14.76 -3.25 -17.30
C ALA A 44 13.47 -2.69 -17.92
N LEU A 45 12.89 -1.65 -17.31
CA LEU A 45 11.68 -0.99 -17.80
C LEU A 45 11.87 -0.38 -19.19
N ARG A 46 12.99 0.31 -19.45
CA ARG A 46 13.29 0.85 -20.79
C ARG A 46 13.36 -0.24 -21.86
N ARG A 47 13.96 -1.38 -21.55
CA ARG A 47 14.04 -2.51 -22.48
C ARG A 47 12.68 -3.15 -22.74
N GLU A 48 11.88 -3.33 -21.70
CA GLU A 48 10.52 -3.86 -21.79
C GLU A 48 9.57 -2.92 -22.57
N LEU A 49 9.81 -1.62 -22.49
CA LEU A 49 9.08 -0.64 -23.28
C LEU A 49 9.50 -0.65 -24.76
N ALA A 50 10.75 -0.99 -25.07
CA ALA A 50 11.28 -1.06 -26.44
C ALA A 50 10.99 -2.38 -27.16
N SER A 51 10.64 -3.46 -26.45
CA SER A 51 10.41 -4.80 -27.03
C SER A 51 9.16 -4.91 -27.91
N GLY A 52 8.35 -3.84 -28.01
CA GLY A 52 7.13 -3.76 -28.85
C GLY A 52 7.35 -3.38 -30.33
N GLY A 53 8.58 -3.27 -30.81
CA GLY A 53 8.90 -3.04 -32.24
C GLY A 53 8.75 -1.60 -32.75
N ALA A 54 8.22 -0.68 -31.92
CA ALA A 54 8.25 0.75 -32.11
C ALA A 54 8.90 1.40 -30.89
N ASP A 55 9.65 2.50 -31.09
CA ASP A 55 10.09 3.34 -29.98
C ASP A 55 8.85 3.81 -29.22
N SER A 56 8.71 3.40 -27.95
CA SER A 56 7.55 3.77 -27.14
C SER A 56 7.51 5.28 -26.86
N GLY A 57 8.63 5.99 -27.08
CA GLY A 57 8.77 7.41 -26.75
C GLY A 57 8.72 7.68 -25.24
N VAL A 58 8.62 6.63 -24.41
CA VAL A 58 8.49 6.72 -22.96
C VAL A 58 9.87 6.97 -22.35
N ARG A 59 10.04 8.14 -21.76
CA ARG A 59 11.23 8.50 -20.97
C ARG A 59 10.94 8.31 -19.50
N VAL A 60 11.74 7.44 -18.87
CA VAL A 60 11.67 7.17 -17.42
C VAL A 60 12.80 7.88 -16.67
N PHE A 61 12.47 8.51 -15.56
CA PHE A 61 13.37 9.30 -14.73
C PHE A 61 13.31 8.81 -13.28
N VAL A 62 14.46 8.52 -12.69
CA VAL A 62 14.54 8.15 -11.26
C VAL A 62 14.56 9.44 -10.44
N MET A 63 13.65 9.57 -9.48
CA MET A 63 13.61 10.75 -8.60
C MET A 63 14.70 10.68 -7.53
N ALA A 64 15.21 11.84 -7.13
CA ALA A 64 16.38 11.95 -6.26
C ALA A 64 16.06 12.19 -4.78
N ASP A 65 14.85 12.66 -4.43
CA ASP A 65 14.47 13.04 -3.07
C ASP A 65 13.18 12.32 -2.65
N THR A 66 13.32 11.25 -1.86
CA THR A 66 12.19 10.48 -1.33
C THR A 66 12.32 10.13 0.14
N ALA A 67 13.42 10.51 0.80
CA ALA A 67 13.81 10.03 2.12
C ALA A 67 12.82 10.45 3.23
N TYR A 68 12.16 11.60 3.08
CA TYR A 68 11.22 12.12 4.09
C TYR A 68 9.74 11.84 3.78
N ASN A 69 9.44 11.33 2.60
CA ASN A 69 8.07 11.06 2.16
C ASN A 69 7.99 9.74 1.37
N SER A 70 8.62 8.70 1.91
CA SER A 70 8.82 7.43 1.21
C SER A 70 7.52 6.66 0.94
N CYS A 71 6.44 6.96 1.67
CA CYS A 71 5.14 6.28 1.53
C CYS A 71 4.09 7.05 0.70
N CYS A 72 4.27 8.35 0.47
CA CYS A 72 3.34 9.14 -0.36
C CYS A 72 3.93 9.39 -1.75
N VAL A 73 3.07 9.66 -2.72
CA VAL A 73 3.50 10.09 -4.06
C VAL A 73 4.04 11.52 -3.99
N ASP A 74 5.26 11.74 -4.46
CA ASP A 74 5.85 13.08 -4.56
C ASP A 74 5.48 13.76 -5.88
N GLU A 75 4.32 14.41 -5.90
CA GLU A 75 3.83 15.14 -7.08
C GLU A 75 4.67 16.39 -7.40
N VAL A 76 5.29 17.01 -6.38
CA VAL A 76 6.12 18.20 -6.55
C VAL A 76 7.44 17.82 -7.24
N GLY A 77 8.12 16.79 -6.73
CA GLY A 77 9.33 16.23 -7.36
C GLY A 77 9.07 15.78 -8.80
N ALA A 78 7.94 15.10 -9.03
CA ALA A 78 7.53 14.67 -10.36
C ALA A 78 7.26 15.86 -11.33
N SER A 79 6.74 16.98 -10.82
CA SER A 79 6.44 18.16 -11.64
C SER A 79 7.68 18.84 -12.22
N HIS A 80 8.85 18.75 -11.56
CA HIS A 80 10.10 19.35 -12.06
C HIS A 80 10.58 18.77 -13.39
N ILE A 81 10.10 17.57 -13.73
CA ILE A 81 10.36 16.92 -15.01
C ILE A 81 9.07 16.72 -15.81
N ASP A 82 8.04 17.55 -15.60
CA ASP A 82 6.73 17.47 -16.23
C ASP A 82 6.24 16.02 -16.40
N ALA A 83 6.40 15.21 -15.35
CA ALA A 83 5.98 13.82 -15.40
C ALA A 83 4.46 13.75 -15.57
N GLN A 84 4.00 12.80 -16.37
CA GLN A 84 2.58 12.57 -16.63
C GLN A 84 2.01 11.47 -15.70
N CYS A 85 2.89 10.70 -15.06
CA CYS A 85 2.56 9.67 -14.09
C CYS A 85 3.76 9.42 -13.19
N VAL A 86 3.49 9.00 -11.95
CA VAL A 86 4.50 8.45 -11.03
C VAL A 86 4.35 6.94 -10.96
N VAL A 87 5.44 6.19 -11.11
CA VAL A 87 5.51 4.80 -10.67
C VAL A 87 6.16 4.80 -9.28
N HIS A 88 5.38 4.48 -8.26
CA HIS A 88 5.79 4.50 -6.87
C HIS A 88 6.10 3.08 -6.40
N TYR A 89 7.36 2.82 -6.04
CA TYR A 89 7.82 1.51 -5.60
C TYR A 89 7.80 1.38 -4.09
N GLY A 90 7.57 0.17 -3.57
CA GLY A 90 7.69 -0.15 -2.14
C GLY A 90 6.45 0.19 -1.32
N HIS A 91 6.66 0.50 -0.04
CA HIS A 91 5.59 0.79 0.89
C HIS A 91 4.83 2.07 0.48
N ALA A 92 3.50 2.03 0.50
CA ALA A 92 2.66 3.17 0.16
C ALA A 92 1.55 3.36 1.20
N CYS A 93 1.34 4.59 1.64
CA CYS A 93 0.24 4.94 2.54
C CYS A 93 -1.10 5.05 1.80
N MET A 94 -1.07 5.13 0.46
CA MET A 94 -2.24 5.34 -0.41
C MET A 94 -2.98 6.66 -0.17
N SER A 95 -2.25 7.70 0.25
CA SER A 95 -2.80 9.07 0.26
C SER A 95 -3.25 9.49 -1.14
N PRO A 96 -4.44 10.09 -1.32
CA PRO A 96 -4.94 10.53 -2.62
C PRO A 96 -3.97 11.48 -3.33
N THR A 97 -3.80 11.31 -4.65
CA THR A 97 -3.10 12.28 -5.48
C THR A 97 -4.04 13.39 -5.97
N SER A 98 -3.47 14.55 -6.30
CA SER A 98 -4.24 15.74 -6.71
C SER A 98 -4.02 16.12 -8.18
N ASN A 99 -2.84 15.87 -8.74
CA ASN A 99 -2.41 16.38 -10.03
C ASN A 99 -2.04 15.26 -11.01
N LEU A 100 -1.41 14.18 -10.52
CA LEU A 100 -0.88 13.12 -11.36
C LEU A 100 -1.40 11.73 -10.96
N PRO A 101 -1.67 10.86 -11.94
CA PRO A 101 -1.92 9.46 -11.66
C PRO A 101 -0.65 8.80 -11.08
N ALA A 102 -0.87 7.80 -10.24
CA ALA A 102 0.20 6.99 -9.68
C ALA A 102 -0.05 5.50 -9.91
N PHE A 103 1.02 4.78 -10.23
CA PHE A 103 1.04 3.32 -10.31
C PHE A 103 1.95 2.76 -9.22
N PHE A 104 1.38 1.97 -8.32
CA PHE A 104 2.08 1.42 -7.18
C PHE A 104 2.61 0.01 -7.46
N VAL A 105 3.88 -0.21 -7.14
CA VAL A 105 4.56 -1.50 -7.25
C VAL A 105 5.17 -1.83 -5.89
N PHE A 106 4.49 -2.66 -5.10
CA PHE A 106 4.86 -2.90 -3.70
C PHE A 106 6.11 -3.78 -3.53
N GLY A 107 6.47 -4.53 -4.56
CA GLY A 107 7.51 -5.54 -4.47
C GLY A 107 6.95 -6.93 -4.17
N LYS A 108 7.84 -7.93 -4.25
CA LYS A 108 7.55 -9.32 -3.91
C LYS A 108 8.63 -9.85 -2.99
N ALA A 109 8.55 -9.48 -1.71
CA ALA A 109 9.51 -9.94 -0.72
C ALA A 109 9.27 -11.43 -0.41
N PRO A 110 10.32 -12.24 -0.26
CA PRO A 110 10.17 -13.68 -0.10
C PRO A 110 9.37 -14.02 1.17
N LEU A 111 8.38 -14.91 1.01
CA LEU A 111 7.57 -15.43 2.09
C LEU A 111 7.57 -16.97 2.04
N ASP A 112 7.95 -17.60 3.16
CA ASP A 112 7.67 -19.03 3.34
C ASP A 112 6.19 -19.18 3.73
N VAL A 113 5.36 -19.47 2.73
CA VAL A 113 3.91 -19.58 2.86
C VAL A 113 3.52 -20.70 3.83
N HIS A 114 4.24 -21.82 3.82
CA HIS A 114 3.94 -22.95 4.70
C HIS A 114 4.30 -22.65 6.15
N ALA A 115 5.48 -22.07 6.41
CA ALA A 115 5.85 -21.63 7.74
C ALA A 115 4.87 -20.58 8.27
N CYS A 116 4.52 -19.59 7.44
CA CYS A 116 3.56 -18.54 7.79
C CYS A 116 2.18 -19.12 8.13
N ALA A 117 1.65 -20.02 7.30
CA ALA A 117 0.39 -20.71 7.55
C ALA A 117 0.43 -21.54 8.84
N GLY A 118 1.56 -22.20 9.13
CA GLY A 118 1.77 -22.96 10.36
C GLY A 118 1.72 -22.09 11.61
N THR A 119 2.42 -20.95 11.60
CA THR A 119 2.38 -19.98 12.71
C THR A 119 0.99 -19.36 12.86
N LEU A 120 0.33 -19.02 11.75
CA LEU A 120 -1.04 -18.49 11.75
C LEU A 120 -2.02 -19.51 12.38
N LEU A 121 -1.89 -20.80 12.07
CA LEU A 121 -2.69 -21.87 12.66
C LEU A 121 -2.39 -22.08 14.15
N GLU A 122 -1.15 -21.91 14.57
CA GLU A 122 -0.80 -21.94 15.99
C GLU A 122 -1.44 -20.77 16.74
N CYS A 123 -1.37 -19.55 16.18
CA CYS A 123 -2.03 -18.37 16.73
C CYS A 123 -3.56 -18.56 16.80
N SER A 124 -4.17 -19.14 15.75
CA SER A 124 -5.62 -19.39 15.70
C SER A 124 -6.08 -20.36 16.78
N ARG A 125 -5.24 -21.31 17.18
CA ARG A 125 -5.56 -22.26 18.25
C ARG A 125 -5.37 -21.68 19.65
N LYS A 126 -4.41 -20.78 19.82
CA LYS A 126 -4.09 -20.16 21.12
C LYS A 126 -5.05 -19.01 21.44
N SER A 127 -5.53 -18.30 20.43
CA SER A 127 -6.43 -17.18 20.60
C SER A 127 -7.89 -17.63 20.56
N ASN A 128 -8.71 -17.10 21.46
CA ASN A 128 -10.17 -17.22 21.39
C ASN A 128 -10.82 -16.10 20.56
N LYS A 129 -9.99 -15.24 19.94
CA LYS A 129 -10.43 -14.09 19.15
C LYS A 129 -10.45 -14.42 17.65
N ARG A 130 -11.21 -13.64 16.89
CA ARG A 130 -11.16 -13.68 15.43
C ARG A 130 -9.78 -13.18 14.98
N ILE A 131 -9.20 -13.77 13.94
CA ILE A 131 -7.89 -13.31 13.45
C ILE A 131 -8.09 -12.33 12.31
N LEU A 132 -7.40 -11.18 12.41
CA LEU A 132 -7.20 -10.24 11.32
C LEU A 132 -5.75 -10.28 10.87
N VAL A 133 -5.51 -10.73 9.63
CA VAL A 133 -4.19 -10.75 9.00
C VAL A 133 -3.93 -9.39 8.35
N LEU A 134 -2.92 -8.69 8.86
CA LEU A 134 -2.33 -7.47 8.30
C LEU A 134 -0.91 -7.76 7.82
N TYR A 135 -0.39 -6.99 6.87
CA TYR A 135 0.87 -7.33 6.21
C TYR A 135 1.58 -6.11 5.61
N GLY A 136 2.89 -6.22 5.46
CA GLY A 136 3.65 -5.35 4.55
C GLY A 136 3.19 -5.59 3.11
N LEU A 137 2.97 -4.51 2.35
CA LEU A 137 2.40 -4.60 0.99
C LEU A 137 3.26 -5.45 0.04
N GLU A 138 4.55 -5.59 0.33
CA GLU A 138 5.49 -6.46 -0.39
C GLU A 138 5.15 -7.96 -0.31
N TYR A 139 4.23 -8.37 0.57
CA TYR A 139 3.71 -9.73 0.70
C TYR A 139 2.34 -9.93 0.07
N ALA A 140 1.71 -8.88 -0.47
CA ALA A 140 0.38 -8.95 -1.06
C ALA A 140 0.26 -10.05 -2.13
N TYR A 141 1.34 -10.25 -2.90
CA TYR A 141 1.40 -11.26 -3.97
C TYR A 141 1.26 -12.71 -3.48
N ALA A 142 1.55 -12.98 -2.20
CA ALA A 142 1.59 -14.32 -1.62
C ALA A 142 0.35 -14.66 -0.78
N LEU A 143 -0.60 -13.73 -0.63
CA LEU A 143 -1.74 -13.92 0.27
C LEU A 143 -2.74 -14.95 -0.22
N ASP A 144 -2.92 -15.10 -1.53
CA ASP A 144 -3.81 -16.14 -2.06
C ASP A 144 -3.27 -17.54 -1.78
N ASP A 145 -1.96 -17.74 -2.00
CA ASP A 145 -1.26 -18.98 -1.65
C ASP A 145 -1.32 -19.24 -0.13
N LEU A 146 -1.17 -18.20 0.69
CA LEU A 146 -1.29 -18.30 2.15
C LEU A 146 -2.70 -18.70 2.59
N ARG A 147 -3.73 -18.07 2.04
CA ARG A 147 -5.13 -18.43 2.30
C ARG A 147 -5.39 -19.89 1.97
N GLN A 148 -4.96 -20.34 0.79
CA GLN A 148 -5.13 -21.72 0.37
C GLN A 148 -4.39 -22.68 1.30
N THR A 149 -3.12 -22.43 1.58
CA THR A 149 -2.27 -23.26 2.45
C THR A 149 -2.82 -23.35 3.88
N PHE A 150 -3.32 -22.23 4.41
CA PHE A 150 -3.97 -22.19 5.71
C PHE A 150 -5.26 -23.03 5.73
N MET A 151 -6.13 -22.87 4.73
CA MET A 151 -7.37 -23.64 4.62
C MET A 151 -7.12 -25.15 4.53
N GLU A 152 -6.10 -25.58 3.79
CA GLU A 152 -5.69 -26.99 3.70
C GLU A 152 -5.22 -27.52 5.07
N SER A 153 -4.49 -26.69 5.81
CA SER A 153 -4.01 -27.03 7.16
C SER A 153 -5.15 -27.13 8.20
N CYS A 154 -6.23 -26.36 8.01
CA CYS A 154 -7.46 -26.44 8.82
C CYS A 154 -8.31 -27.67 8.53
N LYS A 155 -8.44 -28.11 7.26
CA LYS A 155 -9.21 -29.33 6.92
C LYS A 155 -8.68 -30.58 7.62
N SER A 156 -7.38 -30.63 7.83
CA SER A 156 -6.71 -31.73 8.53
C SER A 156 -6.94 -31.73 10.05
N ASN A 157 -7.48 -30.63 10.60
CA ASN A 157 -7.59 -30.41 12.04
C ASN A 157 -8.93 -29.71 12.37
N SER A 158 -9.97 -30.47 12.72
CA SER A 158 -11.41 -30.11 12.92
C SER A 158 -11.80 -28.83 13.70
N GLY A 159 -11.23 -27.66 13.38
CA GLY A 159 -11.59 -26.38 13.98
C GLY A 159 -12.01 -25.37 12.92
N ASN A 160 -13.17 -24.77 13.10
CA ASN A 160 -13.66 -23.68 12.27
C ASN A 160 -13.02 -22.37 12.76
N HIS A 161 -11.87 -22.01 12.20
CA HIS A 161 -11.16 -20.79 12.59
C HIS A 161 -11.47 -19.71 11.56
N GLU A 162 -12.12 -18.65 12.00
CA GLU A 162 -12.44 -17.52 11.14
C GLU A 162 -11.21 -16.59 11.05
N VAL A 163 -10.62 -16.53 9.85
CA VAL A 163 -9.47 -15.66 9.56
C VAL A 163 -9.88 -14.68 8.48
N GLN A 164 -9.79 -13.40 8.82
CA GLN A 164 -9.97 -12.29 7.91
C GLN A 164 -8.61 -11.79 7.43
N TYR A 165 -8.52 -11.39 6.16
CA TYR A 165 -7.32 -10.82 5.58
C TYR A 165 -7.62 -9.40 5.12
N ALA A 166 -6.74 -8.46 5.39
CA ALA A 166 -6.83 -7.14 4.79
C ALA A 166 -6.60 -7.19 3.27
N GLU A 167 -7.14 -6.20 2.57
CA GLU A 167 -7.00 -6.03 1.14
C GLU A 167 -6.15 -4.80 0.85
N VAL A 168 -5.34 -4.87 -0.21
CA VAL A 168 -4.64 -3.69 -0.73
C VAL A 168 -5.66 -2.79 -1.43
N LEU A 169 -5.59 -1.49 -1.18
CA LEU A 169 -6.58 -0.53 -1.71
C LEU A 169 -6.69 -0.58 -3.24
N CYS A 170 -5.57 -0.41 -3.94
CA CYS A 170 -5.45 -0.51 -5.40
C CYS A 170 -3.97 -0.39 -5.81
N SER A 171 -3.64 -0.78 -7.05
CA SER A 171 -2.31 -0.48 -7.64
C SER A 171 -2.30 0.76 -8.53
N VAL A 172 -3.46 1.34 -8.84
CA VAL A 172 -3.59 2.51 -9.71
C VAL A 172 -4.41 3.55 -8.96
N MET A 173 -3.88 4.76 -8.85
CA MET A 173 -4.58 5.90 -8.27
C MET A 173 -4.71 7.00 -9.29
N SER A 174 -5.94 7.46 -9.48
CA SER A 174 -6.24 8.64 -10.30
C SER A 174 -6.31 9.88 -9.41
N PRO A 175 -5.96 11.07 -9.95
CA PRO A 175 -6.12 12.32 -9.22
C PRO A 175 -7.57 12.53 -8.79
N SER A 176 -7.76 12.94 -7.55
CA SER A 176 -9.07 13.40 -7.08
C SER A 176 -9.44 14.71 -7.78
N SER A 177 -10.54 14.72 -8.54
CA SER A 177 -11.01 15.94 -9.22
C SER A 177 -11.49 16.95 -8.18
N SER A 178 -10.79 18.08 -8.03
CA SER A 178 -11.33 19.25 -7.35
C SER A 178 -12.38 19.90 -8.26
N THR A 179 -13.65 19.52 -8.14
CA THR A 179 -14.73 20.36 -8.67
C THR A 179 -14.82 21.61 -7.80
N THR A 180 -14.33 22.72 -8.35
CA THR A 180 -14.53 24.08 -7.88
C THR A 180 -16.01 24.45 -7.95
N GLU A 181 -16.74 24.28 -6.85
CA GLU A 181 -17.88 25.14 -6.52
C GLU A 181 -17.50 26.00 -5.31
N GLU A 182 -16.62 26.97 -5.55
CA GLU A 182 -16.44 28.11 -4.65
C GLU A 182 -17.68 29.00 -4.75
N ASN A 183 -18.53 28.93 -3.72
CA ASN A 183 -19.52 29.94 -3.45
C ASN A 183 -18.83 31.31 -3.35
N LYS A 184 -19.21 32.21 -4.27
CA LYS A 184 -18.81 33.61 -4.28
C LYS A 184 -19.25 34.36 -3.00
N ILE A 185 -18.54 35.47 -2.74
CA ILE A 185 -18.95 36.77 -2.13
C ILE A 185 -18.19 37.10 -0.80
N PRO A 186 -17.70 38.34 -0.55
CA PRO A 186 -16.74 39.18 -1.27
C PRO A 186 -15.60 39.73 -0.34
N GLN A 187 -14.67 40.51 -0.89
CA GLN A 187 -13.51 41.11 -0.22
C GLN A 187 -13.83 42.03 0.99
N SER A 188 -13.01 42.00 2.05
CA SER A 188 -12.51 43.21 2.73
C SER A 188 -11.21 42.98 3.53
N SER A 189 -10.25 43.90 3.30
CA SER A 189 -9.14 44.42 4.14
C SER A 189 -8.64 43.67 5.39
N GLY A 190 -7.31 43.44 5.47
CA GLY A 190 -6.58 43.01 6.68
C GLY A 190 -6.45 44.11 7.77
N PRO A 191 -5.57 43.99 8.81
CA PRO A 191 -4.46 43.04 9.00
C PRO A 191 -4.31 42.41 10.42
N SER A 192 -3.30 41.55 10.57
CA SER A 192 -2.46 41.31 11.78
C SER A 192 -2.43 39.87 12.32
N CYS A 193 -1.20 39.45 12.58
CA CYS A 193 -0.70 38.20 13.13
C CYS A 193 -1.15 37.89 14.58
N ASN A 194 -1.40 36.61 14.88
CA ASN A 194 -0.76 35.79 15.93
C ASN A 194 -1.59 34.52 16.28
N GLY A 195 -0.90 33.37 16.43
CA GLY A 195 -1.40 32.09 16.97
C GLY A 195 -2.23 31.26 15.98
N ASP A 196 -2.14 29.94 15.86
CA ASP A 196 -1.54 28.91 16.71
C ASP A 196 -1.21 27.69 15.84
N ILE A 197 -0.07 27.04 16.08
CA ILE A 197 0.32 25.80 15.39
C ILE A 197 -0.44 24.64 16.03
N SER A 198 -1.51 24.18 15.40
CA SER A 198 -2.09 22.87 15.73
C SER A 198 -1.46 21.77 14.89
N ARG A 199 -0.72 20.92 15.60
CA ARG A 199 -0.20 19.63 15.16
C ARG A 199 -1.36 18.70 14.79
N ASN A 200 -1.51 18.36 13.52
CA ASN A 200 -2.35 17.23 13.14
C ASN A 200 -1.58 15.93 13.42
N SER A 201 -1.98 15.22 14.47
CA SER A 201 -1.59 13.83 14.67
C SER A 201 -2.37 12.97 13.69
N GLU A 202 -1.66 12.27 12.79
CA GLU A 202 -2.22 11.29 11.87
C GLU A 202 -2.84 10.13 12.67
N SER A 203 -4.16 10.20 12.86
CA SER A 203 -4.98 9.14 13.42
C SER A 203 -5.64 8.37 12.27
N ALA A 204 -5.88 7.07 12.46
CA ALA A 204 -6.61 6.23 11.52
C ALA A 204 -7.82 6.99 10.93
N THR A 205 -7.84 7.16 9.62
CA THR A 205 -8.92 7.86 8.94
C THR A 205 -10.14 6.96 8.87
N PHE A 206 -11.11 7.23 9.75
CA PHE A 206 -12.47 6.70 9.62
C PHE A 206 -13.10 7.28 8.35
N LEU A 207 -13.13 6.51 7.28
CA LEU A 207 -13.83 6.90 6.05
C LEU A 207 -15.33 6.68 6.24
N ASN A 208 -16.01 7.66 6.87
CA ASN A 208 -17.46 7.72 6.87
C ASN A 208 -17.91 8.45 5.59
N ASN A 209 -18.05 7.71 4.49
CA ASN A 209 -18.43 8.27 3.19
C ASN A 209 -19.94 8.61 3.19
N ARG A 210 -20.31 9.81 3.64
CA ARG A 210 -21.64 10.38 3.42
C ARG A 210 -21.65 11.11 2.08
N ASN A 211 -21.96 10.40 1.00
CA ASN A 211 -22.70 10.93 -0.15
C ASN A 211 -23.01 9.81 -1.17
N GLY A 212 -24.30 9.56 -1.41
CA GLY A 212 -24.79 8.78 -2.56
C GLY A 212 -25.28 7.36 -2.25
N MET A 213 -26.50 7.25 -1.71
CA MET A 213 -27.43 6.10 -1.71
C MET A 213 -26.94 4.77 -2.34
N GLU A 214 -26.46 3.85 -1.49
CA GLU A 214 -26.95 2.46 -1.40
C GLU A 214 -26.54 1.91 -0.02
N CYS A 215 -27.52 1.39 0.71
CA CYS A 215 -27.40 0.98 2.11
C CYS A 215 -26.98 -0.49 2.19
N SER A 216 -25.75 -0.76 2.65
CA SER A 216 -25.35 -2.07 3.20
C SER A 216 -24.91 -1.87 4.66
N SER A 217 -25.89 -1.72 5.54
CA SER A 217 -25.76 -1.21 6.91
C SER A 217 -25.33 -2.25 7.96
N SER A 218 -24.13 -2.84 7.86
CA SER A 218 -23.64 -3.72 8.94
C SER A 218 -22.14 -3.71 9.21
N THR A 219 -21.31 -3.00 8.43
CA THR A 219 -19.84 -3.05 8.60
C THR A 219 -19.18 -1.67 8.60
N GLN A 220 -18.18 -1.49 9.45
CA GLN A 220 -17.27 -0.34 9.52
C GLN A 220 -15.98 -0.63 8.73
N LYS A 221 -15.63 0.27 7.81
CA LYS A 221 -14.40 0.18 7.02
C LYS A 221 -13.23 0.86 7.73
N TYR A 222 -12.09 0.17 7.76
CA TYR A 222 -10.81 0.67 8.24
C TYR A 222 -9.82 0.79 7.07
N SER A 223 -8.93 1.78 7.16
CA SER A 223 -7.83 1.98 6.22
C SER A 223 -6.58 2.42 6.98
N LEU A 224 -5.48 1.70 6.82
CA LEU A 224 -4.20 2.03 7.44
C LEU A 224 -3.06 1.37 6.67
N ALA A 225 -1.94 2.07 6.50
CA ALA A 225 -0.73 1.55 5.86
C ALA A 225 -0.96 0.95 4.45
N GLY A 226 -1.85 1.56 3.66
CA GLY A 226 -2.19 1.10 2.29
C GLY A 226 -3.11 -0.13 2.22
N MET A 227 -3.56 -0.62 3.37
CA MET A 227 -4.50 -1.74 3.49
C MET A 227 -5.88 -1.27 3.95
N THR A 228 -6.90 -2.03 3.58
CA THR A 228 -8.27 -1.85 4.06
C THR A 228 -8.89 -3.16 4.52
N TRP A 229 -9.78 -3.07 5.51
CA TRP A 229 -10.55 -4.20 6.01
C TRP A 229 -11.89 -3.70 6.58
N ASN A 230 -12.84 -4.60 6.74
CA ASN A 230 -14.18 -4.28 7.25
C ASN A 230 -14.46 -5.10 8.51
N ILE A 231 -15.01 -4.48 9.54
CA ILE A 231 -15.42 -5.15 10.79
C ILE A 231 -16.90 -4.90 11.00
N SER A 232 -17.64 -5.80 11.65
CA SER A 232 -19.05 -5.55 11.95
C SER A 232 -19.20 -4.33 12.87
N VAL A 233 -20.25 -3.54 12.72
CA VAL A 233 -20.45 -2.34 13.58
C VAL A 233 -20.67 -2.68 15.05
N GLU A 234 -21.03 -3.93 15.35
CA GLU A 234 -21.19 -4.49 16.69
C GLU A 234 -19.87 -4.96 17.33
N GLU A 235 -18.82 -5.08 16.53
CA GLU A 235 -17.51 -5.57 16.94
C GLU A 235 -16.51 -4.44 17.12
N LYS A 236 -15.48 -4.68 17.91
CA LYS A 236 -14.37 -3.74 18.11
C LYS A 236 -13.06 -4.38 17.68
N MET A 237 -12.07 -3.54 17.37
CA MET A 237 -10.73 -4.03 17.05
C MET A 237 -10.14 -4.90 18.18
N GLU A 238 -10.44 -4.60 19.44
CA GLU A 238 -9.98 -5.37 20.59
C GLU A 238 -10.52 -6.82 20.64
N ASP A 239 -11.59 -7.10 19.90
CA ASP A 239 -12.17 -8.45 19.73
C ASP A 239 -11.36 -9.31 18.74
N TYR A 240 -10.41 -8.69 18.03
CA TYR A 240 -9.53 -9.36 17.08
C TYR A 240 -8.13 -9.59 17.64
N PHE A 241 -7.53 -10.69 17.22
CA PHE A 241 -6.09 -10.91 17.28
C PHE A 241 -5.49 -10.47 15.94
N ILE A 242 -4.60 -9.48 15.96
CA ILE A 242 -3.93 -8.99 14.76
C ILE A 242 -2.72 -9.88 14.51
N PHE A 243 -2.70 -10.54 13.35
CA PHE A 243 -1.55 -11.30 12.87
C PHE A 243 -0.83 -10.48 11.79
N TRP A 244 0.31 -9.91 12.14
CA TRP A 244 1.14 -9.11 11.23
C TRP A 244 2.13 -9.98 10.46
N ILE A 245 2.18 -9.84 9.14
CA ILE A 245 3.19 -10.46 8.26
C ILE A 245 4.13 -9.37 7.76
N GLY A 246 5.38 -9.39 8.25
CA GLY A 246 6.42 -8.50 7.77
C GLY A 246 7.44 -8.13 8.84
N GLN A 247 8.40 -7.29 8.44
CA GLN A 247 9.45 -6.78 9.31
C GLN A 247 8.99 -5.53 10.06
N ASP A 248 9.85 -5.07 10.97
CA ASP A 248 9.71 -3.77 11.61
C ASP A 248 9.77 -2.66 10.54
N SER A 249 8.64 -1.99 10.35
CA SER A 249 8.44 -0.97 9.32
C SER A 249 7.57 0.17 9.88
N SER A 250 7.53 1.30 9.17
CA SER A 250 6.61 2.40 9.51
C SER A 250 5.15 1.94 9.48
N ALA A 251 4.79 1.06 8.53
CA ALA A 251 3.50 0.40 8.46
C ALA A 251 3.17 -0.34 9.76
N PHE A 252 4.07 -1.21 10.22
CA PHE A 252 3.90 -1.98 11.45
C PHE A 252 3.83 -1.08 12.68
N ALA A 253 4.71 -0.08 12.78
CA ALA A 253 4.68 0.90 13.88
C ALA A 253 3.32 1.61 13.96
N ASN A 254 2.76 2.01 12.82
CA ASN A 254 1.43 2.63 12.76
C ASN A 254 0.31 1.67 13.21
N ILE A 255 0.38 0.39 12.82
CA ILE A 255 -0.56 -0.65 13.32
C ILE A 255 -0.48 -0.75 14.86
N VAL A 256 0.73 -0.90 15.40
CA VAL A 256 0.95 -1.08 16.85
C VAL A 256 0.51 0.15 17.63
N LEU A 257 0.80 1.35 17.15
CA LEU A 257 0.39 2.60 17.80
C LEU A 257 -1.13 2.81 17.76
N THR A 258 -1.76 2.53 16.61
CA THR A 258 -3.21 2.72 16.42
C THR A 258 -4.01 1.70 17.21
N PHE A 259 -3.58 0.44 17.18
CA PHE A 259 -4.28 -0.70 17.79
C PHE A 259 -3.54 -1.21 19.02
N ASN A 260 -3.02 -0.29 19.84
CA ASN A 260 -2.20 -0.58 21.02
C ASN A 260 -2.91 -1.39 22.13
N LYS A 261 -4.24 -1.55 22.03
CA LYS A 261 -5.05 -2.39 22.92
C LYS A 261 -5.30 -3.81 22.38
N CYS A 262 -4.97 -4.06 21.12
CA CYS A 262 -5.16 -5.36 20.49
C CYS A 262 -4.01 -6.31 20.85
N GLU A 263 -4.29 -7.61 20.82
CA GLU A 263 -3.24 -8.62 20.85
C GLU A 263 -2.64 -8.71 19.45
N ILE A 264 -1.31 -8.60 19.35
CA ILE A 264 -0.60 -8.58 18.07
C ILE A 264 0.44 -9.70 18.06
N GLY A 265 0.31 -10.62 17.11
CA GLY A 265 1.33 -11.61 16.74
C GLY A 265 2.07 -11.15 15.50
N VAL A 266 3.37 -11.45 15.41
CA VAL A 266 4.21 -11.08 14.27
C VAL A 266 4.82 -12.33 13.65
N PHE A 267 4.67 -12.46 12.34
CA PHE A 267 5.44 -13.37 11.51
C PHE A 267 6.40 -12.56 10.65
N SER A 268 7.69 -12.76 10.87
CA SER A 268 8.75 -12.16 10.06
C SER A 268 9.63 -13.29 9.53
N SER A 269 9.90 -13.28 8.22
CA SER A 269 10.75 -14.26 7.54
C SER A 269 12.24 -14.14 7.88
N SER A 270 12.59 -13.46 8.98
CA SER A 270 13.93 -13.34 9.53
C SER A 270 14.47 -14.68 10.06
N SER A 271 14.84 -15.58 9.16
CA SER A 271 15.76 -16.71 9.40
C SER A 271 16.64 -17.05 8.19
N PHE A 272 16.87 -16.10 7.28
CA PHE A 272 17.91 -16.23 6.25
C PHE A 272 18.72 -14.94 6.12
N TYR A 273 19.50 -14.63 7.15
CA TYR A 273 20.78 -13.95 6.95
C TYR A 273 21.84 -15.03 6.77
N VAL A 274 22.39 -15.15 5.57
CA VAL A 274 23.71 -15.79 5.34
C VAL A 274 24.69 -14.67 5.03
#